data_AF-A0A935A8I0-F1
#
_entry.id   AF-A0A935A8I0-F1
#
_cell.length_a   1.000
_cell.length_b   1.000
_cell.length_c   1.000
_cell.angle_alpha   90.00
_cell.angle_beta   90.00
_cell.angle_gamma   90.00
#
_symmetry.space_group_name_H-M   'P 1'
#
loop_
_entity.id
_entity.type
_entity.pdbx_description
1 polymer ?
#
loop_
_entity_poly.entity_id
_entity_poly.type
_entity_poly.pdbx_seq_one_letter_code
_entity_poly.pdbx_strand_id
1 'polypeptide(L)'
;MSEPTPKIVFNPEGNSTGDACVPNISPAERKKRMDFGILQLVITFGILAAMLYFGADKLWRLPLFAMFSSGAVSIFQALDKT
;
A
#
# COMPACT_ATOMS: atom_id res chain seq x y z
N MET A 1 31.32 23.41 -33.53
CA MET A 1 29.98 22.79 -33.60
C MET A 1 29.87 21.89 -32.38
N SER A 2 29.06 22.28 -31.39
CA SER A 2 28.78 21.42 -30.21
C SER A 2 27.32 21.61 -29.80
N GLU A 3 26.63 20.48 -29.61
CA GLU A 3 25.20 20.34 -29.29
C GLU A 3 24.83 20.95 -27.92
N PRO A 4 23.57 21.40 -27.72
CA PRO A 4 23.12 21.94 -26.45
C PRO A 4 22.87 20.81 -25.43
N THR A 5 23.61 20.84 -24.32
CA THR A 5 23.40 19.96 -23.16
C THR A 5 22.05 20.25 -22.48
N PRO A 6 21.33 19.23 -21.97
CA PRO A 6 20.07 19.42 -21.27
C PRO A 6 20.30 20.22 -19.98
N LYS A 7 19.62 21.37 -19.87
CA LYS A 7 19.67 22.20 -18.65
C LYS A 7 18.82 21.55 -17.55
N ILE A 8 19.50 20.95 -16.57
CA ILE A 8 18.90 20.68 -15.27
C ILE A 8 18.61 22.05 -14.64
N VAL A 9 17.34 22.43 -14.58
CA VAL A 9 16.91 23.64 -13.88
C VAL A 9 16.84 23.31 -12.40
N PHE A 10 17.93 23.62 -11.69
CA PHE A 10 17.90 23.69 -10.24
C PHE A 10 17.09 24.92 -9.85
N ASN A 11 16.01 24.72 -9.09
CA ASN A 11 15.25 25.81 -8.48
C ASN A 11 15.74 26.00 -7.03
N PRO A 12 16.64 26.96 -6.75
CA PRO A 12 17.22 27.16 -5.43
C PRO A 12 16.31 27.90 -4.45
N GLU A 13 15.18 28.47 -4.92
CA GLU A 13 14.42 29.46 -4.14
C GLU A 13 13.24 28.89 -3.36
N GLY A 14 12.87 27.61 -3.53
CA GLY A 14 12.09 26.80 -2.57
C GLY A 14 10.85 27.42 -1.89
N ASN A 15 10.28 28.54 -2.37
CA ASN A 15 9.34 29.34 -1.62
C ASN A 15 8.14 29.75 -2.47
N SER A 16 7.16 28.86 -2.55
CA SER A 16 5.77 29.30 -2.40
C SER A 16 5.37 28.97 -0.97
N THR A 17 5.14 30.03 -0.20
CA THR A 17 4.81 30.01 1.23
C THR A 17 3.73 28.99 1.57
N GLY A 18 4.14 27.93 2.24
CA GLY A 18 3.32 26.86 2.77
C GLY A 18 4.10 25.57 2.77
N ASP A 19 4.94 25.36 3.79
CA ASP A 19 5.52 24.06 4.14
C ASP A 19 4.41 23.05 4.49
N ALA A 20 3.64 22.65 3.49
CA ALA A 20 2.69 21.56 3.60
C ALA A 20 3.44 20.33 3.11
N CYS A 21 3.80 19.46 4.06
CA CYS A 21 4.24 18.09 3.83
C CYS A 21 3.57 17.54 2.56
N VAL A 22 4.34 17.33 1.49
CA VAL A 22 3.86 16.57 0.34
C VAL A 22 4.13 15.10 0.68
N PRO A 23 3.16 14.36 1.22
CA PRO A 23 3.38 12.95 1.51
C PRO A 23 3.79 12.23 0.22
N ASN A 24 4.74 11.31 0.33
CA ASN A 24 5.21 10.48 -0.78
C ASN A 24 4.08 9.65 -1.43
N ILE A 25 2.94 9.53 -0.75
CA ILE A 25 1.73 8.84 -1.20
C ILE A 25 0.57 9.83 -1.20
N SER A 26 -0.09 9.94 -2.35
CA SER A 26 -1.29 10.77 -2.46
C SER A 26 -2.44 10.23 -1.58
N PRO A 27 -3.36 11.09 -1.10
CA PRO A 27 -4.55 10.64 -0.37
C PRO A 27 -5.39 9.59 -1.13
N ALA A 28 -5.41 9.67 -2.46
CA ALA A 28 -6.11 8.73 -3.33
C ALA A 28 -5.46 7.33 -3.31
N GLU A 29 -4.13 7.26 -3.38
CA GLU A 29 -3.39 6.00 -3.28
C GLU A 29 -3.51 5.38 -1.90
N ARG A 30 -3.55 6.21 -0.86
CA ARG A 30 -3.79 5.78 0.52
C ARG A 30 -5.16 5.11 0.66
N LYS A 31 -6.20 5.71 0.08
CA LYS A 31 -7.54 5.09 0.02
C LYS A 31 -7.52 3.76 -0.75
N LYS A 32 -6.82 3.72 -1.89
CA LYS A 32 -6.70 2.48 -2.68
C LYS A 32 -6.05 1.34 -1.88
N ARG A 33 -5.00 1.63 -1.09
CA ARG A 33 -4.35 0.64 -0.21
C ARG A 33 -5.26 0.18 0.91
N MET A 34 -6.07 1.09 1.48
CA MET A 34 -7.10 0.75 2.46
C MET A 34 -8.14 -0.19 1.85
N ASP A 35 -8.71 0.18 0.70
CA ASP A 35 -9.73 -0.63 0.01
C ASP A 35 -9.18 -2.02 -0.34
N PHE A 36 -7.94 -2.09 -0.86
CA PHE A 36 -7.25 -3.35 -1.13
C PHE A 36 -7.04 -4.19 0.13
N GLY A 37 -6.57 -3.58 1.22
CA GLY A 37 -6.34 -4.27 2.48
C GLY A 37 -7.62 -4.83 3.09
N ILE A 38 -8.71 -4.05 3.09
CA ILE A 38 -10.03 -4.50 3.55
C ILE A 38 -10.53 -5.66 2.70
N LEU A 39 -10.50 -5.52 1.37
CA LEU A 39 -10.95 -6.56 0.45
C LEU A 39 -10.17 -7.86 0.64
N GLN A 40 -8.84 -7.76 0.75
CA GLN A 40 -7.96 -8.89 0.97
C GLN A 40 -8.27 -9.61 2.29
N LEU A 41 -8.50 -8.87 3.39
CA LEU A 41 -8.89 -9.47 4.67
C LEU A 41 -10.23 -10.19 4.58
N VAL A 42 -11.24 -9.57 3.96
CA VAL A 42 -12.57 -10.17 3.79
C VAL A 42 -12.48 -11.49 3.01
N ILE A 43 -11.75 -11.50 1.89
CA ILE A 43 -11.52 -12.71 1.09
C ILE A 43 -10.80 -13.77 1.92
N THR A 44 -9.72 -13.39 2.63
CA THR A 44 -8.92 -14.34 3.41
C THR A 44 -9.72 -14.95 4.57
N PHE A 45 -10.56 -14.15 5.25
CA PHE A 45 -11.51 -14.65 6.25
C PHE A 45 -12.55 -15.60 5.63
N GLY A 46 -13.06 -15.28 4.44
CA GLY A 46 -13.96 -16.17 3.71
C GLY A 46 -13.35 -17.54 3.40
N ILE A 47 -12.09 -17.56 2.92
CA ILE A 47 -11.35 -18.80 2.68
C ILE A 47 -11.13 -19.57 3.98
N LEU A 48 -10.72 -18.89 5.06
CA LEU A 48 -10.55 -19.53 6.36
C LEU A 48 -11.85 -20.16 6.86
N ALA A 49 -12.98 -19.44 6.76
CA ALA A 49 -14.28 -19.94 7.15
C ALA A 49 -14.68 -21.18 6.34
N ALA A 50 -14.47 -21.15 5.01
CA ALA A 50 -14.70 -22.31 4.15
C ALA A 50 -13.84 -23.51 4.55
N MET A 51 -12.55 -23.29 4.83
CA MET A 51 -11.65 -24.35 5.28
C MET A 51 -12.08 -24.97 6.61
N LEU A 52 -12.58 -24.16 7.55
CA LEU A 52 -13.13 -24.65 8.81
C LEU A 52 -14.41 -25.46 8.59
N TYR A 53 -15.29 -24.99 7.70
CA TYR A 53 -16.52 -25.69 7.35
C TYR A 53 -16.28 -27.06 6.70
N PHE A 54 -15.31 -27.15 5.79
CA PHE A 54 -14.95 -28.41 5.11
C PHE A 54 -13.98 -29.29 5.92
N GLY A 55 -13.53 -28.85 7.10
CA GLY A 55 -12.59 -29.61 7.92
C GLY A 55 -11.22 -29.82 7.26
N ALA A 56 -10.75 -28.84 6.48
CA ALA A 56 -9.47 -28.93 5.79
C ALA A 56 -8.30 -29.09 6.78
N ASP A 57 -7.28 -29.85 6.36
CA ASP A 57 -6.09 -30.09 7.17
C ASP A 57 -5.42 -28.77 7.61
N LYS A 58 -4.83 -28.79 8.81
CA LYS A 58 -4.27 -27.58 9.44
C LYS A 58 -3.13 -26.97 8.62
N LEU A 59 -2.37 -27.76 7.86
CA LEU A 59 -1.25 -27.27 7.05
C LEU A 59 -1.71 -26.33 5.93
N TRP A 60 -2.94 -26.51 5.42
CA TRP A 60 -3.51 -25.61 4.42
C TRP A 60 -3.73 -24.17 4.93
N ARG A 61 -3.60 -23.95 6.24
CA ARG A 61 -3.70 -22.60 6.83
C ARG A 61 -2.41 -21.80 6.65
N LEU A 62 -1.29 -22.44 6.29
CA LEU A 62 -0.01 -21.75 6.10
C LEU A 62 -0.06 -20.65 5.03
N PRO A 63 -0.63 -20.87 3.82
CA PRO A 63 -0.81 -19.81 2.84
C PRO A 63 -1.67 -18.63 3.34
N LEU A 64 -2.64 -18.89 4.22
CA LEU A 64 -3.48 -17.82 4.79
C LEU A 64 -2.64 -16.81 5.58
N PHE A 65 -1.53 -17.23 6.20
CA PHE A 65 -0.64 -16.30 6.89
C PHE A 65 -0.10 -15.23 5.96
N ALA A 66 0.34 -15.61 4.75
CA ALA A 66 0.82 -14.65 3.76
C ALA A 66 -0.30 -13.71 3.29
N MET A 67 -1.52 -14.24 3.09
CA MET A 67 -2.67 -13.45 2.67
C MET A 67 -3.14 -12.46 3.74
N PHE A 68 -3.15 -12.87 5.01
CA PHE A 68 -3.44 -11.99 6.13
C PHE A 68 -2.36 -10.92 6.30
N SER A 69 -1.09 -11.32 6.17
CA SER A 69 0.05 -10.40 6.27
C SER A 69 -0.01 -9.32 5.20
N SER A 70 -0.30 -9.67 3.94
CA SER A 70 -0.40 -8.69 2.86
C SER A 70 -1.55 -7.70 3.07
N GLY A 71 -2.72 -8.17 3.54
CA GLY A 71 -3.85 -7.32 3.89
C GLY A 71 -3.53 -6.36 5.04
N ALA A 72 -2.93 -6.89 6.12
CA ALA A 72 -2.53 -6.09 7.29
C ALA A 72 -1.50 -5.02 6.92
N VAL A 73 -0.45 -5.38 6.20
CA VAL A 73 0.57 -4.44 5.73
C VAL A 73 -0.05 -3.34 4.85
N SER A 74 -1.00 -3.67 3.98
CA SER A 74 -1.68 -2.68 3.13
C SER A 74 -2.48 -1.67 3.95
N ILE A 75 -3.17 -2.13 5.01
CA ILE A 75 -3.89 -1.26 5.93
C ILE A 75 -2.92 -0.39 6.73
N PHE A 76 -1.84 -0.96 7.25
CA PHE A 76 -0.85 -0.19 8.01
C PHE A 76 -0.21 0.90 7.15
N GLN A 77 0.18 0.59 5.90
CA GLN A 77 0.67 1.60 4.96
C GLN A 77 -0.38 2.67 4.64
N ALA A 78 -1.66 2.29 4.59
CA ALA A 78 -2.74 3.25 4.40
C ALA A 78 -3.03 4.09 5.66
N LEU A 79 -2.61 3.65 6.84
CA LEU A 79 -2.74 4.39 8.10
C LEU A 79 -1.48 5.16 8.48
N ASP A 80 -0.35 4.83 7.86
CA ASP A 80 0.91 5.52 8.05
C ASP A 80 0.86 6.92 7.42
N LYS A 81 1.47 7.90 8.09
CA LYS A 81 1.43 9.34 7.76
C LYS A 81 2.83 9.87 7.46
N THR A 82 3.65 9.11 6.74
CA THR A 82 4.94 9.59 6.23
C THR A 82 4.76 10.41 4.96
#